data_AF-A0A443Q5J5-F1
#
_entry.id   AF-A0A443Q5J5-F1
#
_cell.length_a   1.000
_cell.length_b   1.000
_cell.length_c   1.000
_cell.angle_alpha   90.00
_cell.angle_beta   90.00
_cell.angle_gamma   90.00
#
_symmetry.space_group_name_H-M   'P 1'
#
loop_
_entity.id
_entity.type
_entity.pdbx_description
1 polymer ?
#
loop_
_entity_poly.entity_id
_entity_poly.type
_entity_poly.pdbx_seq_one_letter_code
_entity_poly.pdbx_strand_id
1 'polypeptide(L)'
;MGSSDRIELSVDSGTWDPMDEDMVSIDPIEFHSEEEPYRDRINSYQRKTGLTEAVQTGIGQLNGIPIAIGVMDFQFMGGSMGSVVGEKITRLIEYAANRSLPVIMVCVLLEEHACKKEV
;
A
#
# COMPACT_ATOMS: atom_id res chain seq x y z
N MET A 1 11.95 2.31 -6.77
CA MET A 1 11.86 1.09 -5.97
C MET A 1 10.42 0.97 -5.53
N GLY A 2 9.71 -0.02 -6.06
CA GLY A 2 8.31 -0.27 -5.74
C GLY A 2 8.16 -0.95 -4.38
N SER A 3 6.93 -1.16 -3.97
CA SER A 3 6.58 -1.88 -2.75
C SER A 3 7.01 -3.35 -2.81
N SER A 4 6.89 -4.03 -3.96
CA SER A 4 7.34 -5.42 -4.11
C SER A 4 8.85 -5.58 -3.91
N ASP A 5 9.66 -4.70 -4.49
CA ASP A 5 11.12 -4.68 -4.27
C ASP A 5 11.45 -4.49 -2.79
N ARG A 6 10.72 -3.59 -2.11
CA ARG A 6 10.91 -3.30 -0.68
C ARG A 6 10.54 -4.50 0.18
N ILE A 7 9.48 -5.23 -0.17
CA ILE A 7 9.08 -6.46 0.53
C ILE A 7 10.18 -7.52 0.41
N GLU A 8 10.64 -7.80 -0.81
CA GLU A 8 11.68 -8.80 -1.07
C GLU A 8 12.99 -8.49 -0.33
N LEU A 9 13.33 -7.20 -0.16
CA LEU A 9 14.48 -6.76 0.63
C LEU A 9 14.25 -6.79 2.14
N SER A 10 12.99 -6.78 2.60
CA SER A 10 12.64 -6.64 4.02
C SER A 10 12.34 -7.96 4.71
N VAL A 11 11.92 -9.00 3.96
CA VAL A 11 11.56 -10.30 4.51
C VAL A 11 12.46 -11.40 3.98
N ASP A 12 12.61 -12.47 4.76
CA ASP A 12 13.36 -13.65 4.39
C ASP A 12 12.75 -14.28 3.12
N SER A 13 13.61 -14.71 2.20
CA SER A 13 13.19 -15.24 0.89
C SER A 13 12.22 -16.41 1.02
N GLY A 14 11.12 -16.35 0.25
CA GLY A 14 10.08 -17.39 0.24
C GLY A 14 9.13 -17.38 1.45
N THR A 15 9.21 -16.38 2.32
CA THR A 15 8.33 -16.28 3.51
C THR A 15 7.18 -15.30 3.37
N TRP A 16 7.14 -14.54 2.27
CA TRP A 16 6.07 -13.57 2.00
C TRP A 16 4.72 -14.27 1.83
N ASP A 17 3.76 -13.91 2.68
CA ASP A 17 2.38 -14.37 2.66
C ASP A 17 1.45 -13.13 2.61
N PRO A 18 0.99 -12.73 1.42
CA PRO A 18 0.24 -11.49 1.26
C PRO A 18 -1.18 -11.60 1.85
N MET A 19 -1.72 -10.47 2.29
CA MET A 19 -3.07 -10.35 2.87
C MET A 19 -3.94 -9.39 2.03
N ASP A 20 -5.21 -9.77 1.85
CA ASP A 20 -6.25 -8.94 1.22
C ASP A 20 -5.86 -8.43 -0.19
N GLU A 21 -5.15 -9.22 -0.98
CA GLU A 21 -4.63 -8.81 -2.31
C GLU A 21 -5.72 -8.35 -3.27
N ASP A 22 -6.90 -8.97 -3.20
CA ASP A 22 -8.05 -8.74 -4.06
C ASP A 22 -8.94 -7.55 -3.64
N MET A 23 -8.65 -6.92 -2.49
CA MET A 23 -9.40 -5.76 -2.01
C MET A 23 -9.08 -4.51 -2.86
N VAL A 24 -10.13 -3.91 -3.43
CA VAL A 24 -10.05 -2.76 -4.35
C VAL A 24 -10.96 -1.61 -3.94
N SER A 25 -10.51 -0.38 -4.20
CA SER A 25 -11.27 0.84 -3.90
C SER A 25 -12.47 0.99 -4.84
N ILE A 26 -13.59 1.46 -4.29
CA ILE A 26 -14.77 1.92 -5.05
C ILE A 26 -14.95 3.43 -4.87
N ASP A 27 -15.77 4.03 -5.73
CA ASP A 27 -16.12 5.46 -5.67
C ASP A 27 -17.56 5.65 -5.19
N PRO A 28 -17.83 5.64 -3.87
CA PRO A 28 -19.18 5.70 -3.32
C PRO A 28 -19.83 7.08 -3.41
N ILE A 29 -19.04 8.13 -3.65
CA ILE A 29 -19.49 9.52 -3.70
C ILE A 29 -19.51 10.09 -5.12
N GLU A 30 -19.19 9.26 -6.13
CA GLU A 30 -19.09 9.66 -7.54
C GLU A 30 -18.19 10.89 -7.70
N PHE A 31 -16.96 10.81 -7.18
CA PHE A 31 -16.05 11.94 -7.18
C PHE A 31 -15.54 12.24 -8.60
N HIS A 32 -15.93 13.40 -9.11
CA HIS A 32 -15.47 13.95 -10.38
C HIS A 32 -14.47 15.08 -10.12
N SER A 33 -13.20 14.89 -10.49
CA SER A 33 -12.25 16.00 -10.59
C SER A 33 -12.38 16.69 -11.95
N GLU A 34 -11.76 17.87 -12.11
CA GLU A 34 -11.70 18.58 -13.39
C GLU A 34 -10.96 17.79 -14.49
N GLU A 35 -10.08 16.85 -14.09
CA GLU A 35 -9.24 16.07 -14.99
C GLU A 35 -9.90 14.74 -15.40
N GLU A 36 -10.26 13.90 -14.41
CA GLU A 36 -10.78 12.56 -14.65
C GLU A 36 -11.55 12.00 -13.43
N PRO A 37 -12.61 11.17 -13.64
CA PRO A 37 -13.32 10.51 -12.55
C PRO A 37 -12.39 9.67 -11.68
N TYR A 38 -12.58 9.68 -10.35
CA TYR A 38 -11.72 8.95 -9.40
C TYR A 38 -11.57 7.46 -9.73
N ARG A 39 -12.66 6.83 -10.18
CA ARG A 39 -12.65 5.43 -10.62
C ARG A 39 -11.68 5.18 -11.78
N ASP A 40 -11.62 6.10 -12.74
CA ASP A 40 -10.73 5.98 -13.90
C ASP A 40 -9.27 6.20 -13.50
N ARG A 41 -9.03 7.11 -12.53
CA ARG A 41 -7.72 7.29 -11.88
C ARG A 41 -7.22 5.98 -11.29
N ILE A 42 -8.02 5.36 -10.41
CA ILE A 42 -7.66 4.09 -9.76
C ILE A 42 -7.33 3.04 -10.82
N ASN A 43 -8.21 2.84 -11.81
CA ASN A 43 -8.00 1.86 -12.88
C ASN A 43 -6.72 2.11 -13.69
N SER A 44 -6.35 3.38 -13.90
CA SER A 44 -5.10 3.76 -14.56
C SER A 44 -3.88 3.36 -13.73
N TYR A 45 -3.88 3.69 -12.44
CA TYR A 45 -2.78 3.34 -11.54
C TYR A 45 -2.65 1.84 -11.27
N GLN A 46 -3.77 1.12 -11.14
CA GLN A 46 -3.76 -0.34 -11.03
C GLN A 46 -3.11 -0.99 -12.26
N ARG A 47 -3.47 -0.55 -13.48
CA ARG A 47 -2.82 -1.04 -14.71
C ARG A 47 -1.34 -0.68 -14.80
N LYS A 48 -0.97 0.52 -14.34
CA LYS A 48 0.42 1.00 -14.39
C LYS A 48 1.33 0.27 -13.40
N THR A 49 0.83 -0.03 -12.21
CA THR A 49 1.63 -0.57 -11.09
C THR A 49 1.48 -2.08 -10.93
N GLY A 50 0.37 -2.65 -11.40
CA GLY A 50 -0.03 -4.03 -11.11
C GLY A 50 -0.59 -4.24 -9.69
N LEU A 51 -0.68 -3.19 -8.88
CA LEU A 51 -1.19 -3.24 -7.51
C LEU A 51 -2.69 -2.95 -7.47
N THR A 52 -3.38 -3.47 -6.45
CA THR A 52 -4.80 -3.16 -6.21
C THR A 52 -5.01 -1.84 -5.46
N GLU A 53 -4.04 -1.41 -4.65
CA GLU A 53 -4.04 -0.14 -3.92
C GLU A 53 -2.62 0.33 -3.59
N ALA A 54 -2.51 1.50 -2.95
CA ALA A 54 -1.24 2.12 -2.54
C ALA A 54 -0.51 1.47 -1.37
N VAL A 55 -0.97 0.31 -0.89
CA VAL A 55 -0.30 -0.46 0.16
C VAL A 55 -0.40 -1.96 -0.12
N GLN A 56 0.72 -2.66 0.05
CA GLN A 56 0.78 -4.10 0.16
C GLN A 56 0.94 -4.48 1.63
N THR A 57 0.16 -5.44 2.10
CA THR A 57 0.16 -5.91 3.50
C THR A 57 0.29 -7.42 3.52
N GLY A 58 0.98 -7.96 4.51
CA GLY A 58 1.16 -9.40 4.62
C GLY A 58 2.03 -9.80 5.79
N ILE A 59 2.27 -11.11 5.88
CA ILE A 59 3.15 -11.73 6.86
C ILE A 59 4.45 -12.12 6.18
N GLY A 60 5.54 -12.07 6.94
CA GLY A 60 6.84 -12.57 6.52
C GLY A 60 7.67 -12.98 7.72
N GLN A 61 8.90 -13.38 7.48
CA GLN A 61 9.91 -13.55 8.53
C GLN A 61 11.03 -12.54 8.34
N LEU A 62 11.58 -12.04 9.43
CA LEU A 62 12.81 -11.24 9.43
C LEU A 62 13.80 -11.94 10.36
N ASN A 63 14.85 -12.53 9.79
CA ASN A 63 15.80 -13.37 10.53
C ASN A 63 15.11 -14.52 11.28
N GLY A 64 14.12 -15.16 10.66
CA GLY A 64 13.31 -16.23 11.23
C GLY A 64 12.27 -15.79 12.27
N ILE A 65 12.14 -14.49 12.54
CA ILE A 65 11.13 -13.95 13.44
C ILE A 65 9.88 -13.61 12.62
N PRO A 66 8.70 -14.18 12.91
CA PRO A 66 7.48 -13.84 12.18
C PRO A 66 7.08 -12.38 12.46
N ILE A 67 6.80 -11.64 11.41
CA ILE A 67 6.40 -10.23 11.45
C ILE A 67 5.17 -10.01 10.57
N ALA A 68 4.38 -9.00 10.95
CA ALA A 68 3.41 -8.38 10.07
C ALA A 68 4.06 -7.15 9.43
N ILE A 69 3.93 -6.98 8.12
CA ILE A 69 4.54 -5.86 7.41
C ILE A 69 3.57 -5.24 6.41
N GLY A 70 3.51 -3.90 6.40
CA GLY A 70 2.80 -3.11 5.41
C GLY A 70 3.76 -2.17 4.69
N VAL A 71 3.74 -2.17 3.37
CA VAL A 71 4.64 -1.37 2.52
C VAL A 71 3.81 -0.53 1.58
N MET A 72 3.88 0.79 1.76
CA MET A 72 3.20 1.75 0.89
C MET A 72 3.97 1.93 -0.42
N ASP A 73 3.23 2.19 -1.51
CA ASP A 73 3.79 2.43 -2.83
C ASP A 73 3.47 3.84 -3.34
N PHE A 74 4.52 4.65 -3.49
CA PHE A 74 4.37 6.01 -4.01
C PHE A 74 3.93 6.05 -5.48
N GLN A 75 4.22 4.99 -6.26
CA GLN A 75 3.83 4.95 -7.66
C GLN A 75 2.32 4.84 -7.85
N PHE A 76 1.60 4.38 -6.82
CA PHE A 76 0.15 4.31 -6.78
C PHE A 76 -0.41 5.58 -6.14
N MET A 77 -0.90 6.51 -6.97
CA MET A 77 -1.52 7.76 -6.51
C MET A 77 -0.71 8.54 -5.46
N GLY A 78 0.63 8.48 -5.52
CA GLY A 78 1.49 9.18 -4.56
C GLY A 78 1.49 8.58 -3.15
N GLY A 79 1.02 7.33 -2.96
CA GLY A 79 0.85 6.74 -1.64
C GLY A 79 -0.38 7.27 -0.89
N SER A 80 -1.41 7.76 -1.60
CA SER A 80 -2.61 8.31 -0.99
C SER A 80 -3.34 7.28 -0.11
N MET A 81 -3.78 7.69 1.08
CA MET A 81 -4.52 6.84 2.00
C MET A 81 -6.03 6.89 1.73
N GLY A 82 -6.50 6.02 0.84
CA GLY A 82 -7.93 5.76 0.61
C GLY A 82 -8.55 4.81 1.65
N SER A 83 -9.85 4.50 1.51
CA SER A 83 -10.57 3.58 2.40
C SER A 83 -9.93 2.18 2.45
N VAL A 84 -9.52 1.65 1.30
CA VAL A 84 -8.89 0.32 1.22
C VAL A 84 -7.50 0.30 1.83
N VAL A 85 -6.71 1.38 1.69
CA VAL A 85 -5.41 1.49 2.37
C VAL A 85 -5.59 1.42 3.88
N GLY A 86 -6.55 2.20 4.41
CA GLY A 86 -6.87 2.19 5.84
C GLY A 86 -7.37 0.83 6.33
N GLU A 87 -8.26 0.18 5.57
CA GLU A 87 -8.79 -1.15 5.91
C GLU A 87 -7.69 -2.22 5.93
N LYS A 88 -6.82 -2.27 4.90
CA LYS A 88 -5.68 -3.19 4.83
C LYS A 88 -4.74 -3.03 6.02
N ILE A 89 -4.37 -1.78 6.35
CA ILE A 89 -3.51 -1.48 7.49
C ILE A 89 -4.18 -1.90 8.80
N THR A 90 -5.47 -1.63 8.95
CA THR A 90 -6.24 -1.99 10.14
C THR A 90 -6.26 -3.50 10.33
N ARG A 91 -6.62 -4.27 9.29
CA ARG A 91 -6.62 -5.74 9.33
C ARG A 91 -5.26 -6.32 9.65
N LEU A 92 -4.19 -5.78 9.07
CA LEU A 92 -2.82 -6.19 9.37
C LEU A 92 -2.48 -6.01 10.85
N ILE A 93 -2.80 -4.83 11.40
CA ILE A 93 -2.51 -4.50 12.81
C ILE A 93 -3.36 -5.35 13.75
N GLU A 94 -4.65 -5.54 13.49
CA GLU A 94 -5.53 -6.39 14.30
C GLU A 94 -5.07 -7.84 14.28
N TYR A 95 -4.70 -8.35 13.11
CA TYR A 95 -4.14 -9.69 12.97
C TYR A 95 -2.84 -9.85 13.77
N ALA A 96 -1.93 -8.87 13.67
CA ALA A 96 -0.68 -8.87 14.39
C ALA A 96 -0.88 -8.79 15.91
N ALA A 97 -1.80 -7.92 16.37
CA ALA A 97 -2.15 -7.79 17.77
C ALA A 97 -2.71 -9.08 18.35
N ASN A 98 -3.62 -9.76 17.63
CA ASN A 98 -4.20 -11.04 18.06
C ASN A 98 -3.18 -12.18 18.15
N ARG A 99 -2.06 -12.08 17.43
CA ARG A 99 -1.01 -13.11 17.37
C ARG A 99 0.30 -12.69 18.05
N SER A 100 0.31 -11.52 18.69
CA SER A 100 1.50 -10.92 19.31
C SER A 100 2.70 -10.82 18.35
N LEU A 101 2.44 -10.47 17.08
CA LEU A 101 3.47 -10.26 16.07
C LEU A 101 3.97 -8.81 16.09
N PRO A 102 5.29 -8.57 15.92
CA PRO A 102 5.79 -7.24 15.61
C PRO A 102 5.20 -6.72 14.30
N VAL A 103 4.90 -5.43 14.24
CA VAL A 103 4.42 -4.75 13.03
C VAL A 103 5.48 -3.79 12.51
N ILE A 104 5.79 -3.89 11.22
CA ILE A 104 6.65 -2.94 10.50
C ILE A 104 5.81 -2.23 9.44
N MET A 105 5.82 -0.89 9.45
CA MET A 105 5.19 -0.08 8.40
C MET A 105 6.25 0.71 7.66
N VAL A 106 6.36 0.49 6.35
CA VAL A 106 7.21 1.27 5.45
C VAL A 106 6.35 2.32 4.78
N CYS A 107 6.36 3.52 5.36
CA CYS A 107 5.59 4.66 4.84
C CYS A 107 6.37 5.40 3.76
N VAL A 108 5.62 6.02 2.85
CA VAL A 108 6.16 6.96 1.86
C VAL A 108 5.86 8.40 2.31
N LEU A 109 6.80 9.29 2.08
CA LEU A 109 6.64 10.72 2.37
C LEU A 109 6.76 11.50 1.06
N LEU A 110 5.91 12.51 0.92
CA LEU A 110 6.07 13.53 -0.10
C LEU A 110 7.12 14.54 0.38
N GLU A 111 8.24 14.67 -0.33
CA GLU A 111 9.10 15.85 -0.17
C GLU A 111 8.48 17.01 -0.96
N GLU A 112 8.26 18.15 -0.28
CA GLU A 112 7.61 19.36 -0.83
C GLU A 112 8.34 20.01 -2.03
N HIS A 113 9.54 19.53 -2.40
CA HIS A 113 10.28 20.09 -3.53
C HIS A 113 9.64 19.85 -4.90
N ALA A 114 8.58 19.03 -5.00
CA ALA A 114 7.78 18.90 -6.21
C ALA A 114 6.78 20.05 -6.46
N CYS A 115 6.49 20.90 -5.46
CA CYS A 115 5.48 21.98 -5.56
C CYS A 115 6.01 23.28 -6.21
N LYS A 116 7.29 23.35 -6.61
CA LYS A 116 7.92 24.61 -7.09
C LYS A 116 8.18 24.73 -8.60
N LYS A 117 7.56 23.91 -9.44
CA LYS A 117 7.59 24.08 -10.91
C LYS A 117 6.21 24.28 -11.49
N GLU A 118 5.56 25.39 -11.14
CA GLU A 118 4.45 25.98 -11.90
C GLU A 118 4.13 27.37 -11.33
N VAL A 119 5.04 28.33 -11.58
CA VAL A 119 4.74 29.77 -11.70
C VAL A 119 5.64 30.33 -12.80
#